data_AF-A6DQ74-F1
#
_entry.id   AF-A6DQ74-F1
#
_cell.length_a   1.000
_cell.length_b   1.000
_cell.length_c   1.000
_cell.angle_alpha   90.00
_cell.angle_beta   90.00
_cell.angle_gamma   90.00
#
_symmetry.space_group_name_H-M   'P 1'
#
loop_
_entity.id
_entity.type
_entity.pdbx_description
1 polymer ?
#
loop_
_entity_poly.entity_id
_entity_poly.type
_entity_poly.pdbx_seq_one_letter_code
_entity_poly.pdbx_strand_id
1 'polypeptide(L)'
;MNKFKQAAIAVLQESGEALHYREITKRALQSGLLETDGRTPEASMNAQISTEIKLEGNNSTFVKIATATFSLNPNPPSDDKPSINAGFKENSEKVGSGFIGKAGE
;
A
#
# COMPACT_ATOMS: atom_id res chain seq x y z
N MET A 1 -10.49 16.21 6.18
CA MET A 1 -10.79 14.89 5.58
C MET A 1 -9.62 14.54 4.65
N ASN A 2 -8.81 13.52 4.99
CA ASN A 2 -7.66 13.16 4.15
C ASN A 2 -8.14 12.30 2.98
N LYS A 3 -8.37 12.93 1.82
CA LYS A 3 -8.89 12.28 0.60
C LYS A 3 -8.05 11.06 0.17
N PHE A 4 -6.73 11.17 0.29
CA PHE A 4 -5.79 10.06 0.11
C PHE A 4 -6.17 8.85 0.96
N LYS A 5 -6.38 9.06 2.26
CA LYS A 5 -6.70 8.00 3.22
C LYS A 5 -7.96 7.24 2.81
N GLN A 6 -9.03 7.98 2.52
CA GLN A 6 -10.31 7.38 2.12
C GLN A 6 -10.21 6.62 0.81
N ALA A 7 -9.50 7.17 -0.18
CA ALA A 7 -9.29 6.50 -1.45
C ALA A 7 -8.47 5.21 -1.29
N ALA A 8 -7.43 5.23 -0.45
CA ALA A 8 -6.66 4.03 -0.15
C ALA A 8 -7.48 2.95 0.56
N ILE A 9 -8.37 3.34 1.49
CA ILE A 9 -9.30 2.42 2.13
C ILE A 9 -10.20 1.78 1.07
N ALA A 10 -10.90 2.58 0.27
CA ALA A 10 -11.82 2.06 -0.74
C ALA A 10 -11.14 1.08 -1.71
N VAL A 11 -9.94 1.41 -2.20
CA VAL A 11 -9.19 0.53 -3.12
C VAL A 11 -8.75 -0.78 -2.45
N LEU A 12 -8.23 -0.70 -1.23
CA LEU A 12 -7.82 -1.90 -0.49
C LEU A 12 -9.02 -2.77 -0.12
N GLN A 13 -10.17 -2.15 0.15
CA GLN A 13 -11.42 -2.85 0.47
C GLN A 13 -11.98 -3.55 -0.76
N GLU A 14 -11.89 -2.92 -1.93
CA GLU A 14 -12.29 -3.50 -3.21
C GLU A 14 -11.39 -4.66 -3.64
N SER A 15 -10.06 -4.54 -3.41
CA SER A 15 -9.13 -5.63 -3.74
C SER A 15 -9.14 -6.76 -2.73
N GLY A 16 -9.41 -6.49 -1.44
CA GLY A 16 -9.37 -7.47 -0.37
C GLY A 16 -7.98 -8.03 -0.04
N GLU A 17 -6.90 -7.41 -0.55
CA GLU A 17 -5.53 -7.90 -0.43
C GLU A 17 -4.52 -6.79 -0.13
N ALA A 18 -3.27 -7.18 0.15
CA ALA A 18 -2.15 -6.26 0.34
C ALA A 18 -1.69 -5.67 -0.99
N LEU A 19 -1.75 -4.34 -1.12
CA LEU A 19 -1.35 -3.65 -2.35
C LEU A 19 -0.20 -2.68 -2.11
N HIS A 20 0.62 -2.52 -3.15
CA HIS A 20 1.70 -1.54 -3.16
C HIS A 20 1.11 -0.13 -3.29
N TYR A 21 1.70 0.87 -2.62
CA TYR A 21 1.16 2.25 -2.64
C TYR A 21 0.96 2.81 -4.05
N ARG A 22 1.80 2.41 -5.01
CA ARG A 22 1.67 2.79 -6.42
C ARG A 22 0.38 2.25 -7.03
N GLU A 23 0.07 0.98 -6.77
CA GLU A 23 -1.16 0.34 -7.25
C GLU A 23 -2.39 0.93 -6.59
N ILE A 24 -2.32 1.18 -5.27
CA ILE A 24 -3.39 1.82 -4.51
C ILE A 24 -3.71 3.19 -5.13
N THR A 25 -2.68 3.98 -5.40
CA THR A 25 -2.82 5.31 -5.99
C THR A 25 -3.38 5.24 -7.41
N LYS A 26 -2.86 4.32 -8.25
CA LYS A 26 -3.34 4.13 -9.62
C LYS A 26 -4.81 3.75 -9.66
N ARG A 27 -5.22 2.75 -8.88
CA ARG A 27 -6.63 2.33 -8.81
C ARG A 27 -7.52 3.43 -8.26
N ALA A 28 -7.04 4.17 -7.26
CA ALA A 28 -7.76 5.32 -6.71
C ALA A 28 -8.02 6.41 -7.76
N LEU A 29 -7.01 6.69 -8.60
CA LEU A 29 -7.13 7.63 -9.72
C LEU A 29 -8.04 7.09 -10.83
N GLN A 30 -7.87 5.83 -11.22
CA GLN A 30 -8.69 5.19 -12.26
C GLN A 30 -10.16 5.09 -11.86
N SER A 31 -10.44 4.86 -10.57
CA SER A 31 -11.79 4.75 -10.03
C SER A 31 -12.40 6.13 -9.72
N GLY A 32 -11.67 7.23 -9.93
CA GLY A 32 -12.12 8.59 -9.62
C GLY A 32 -12.29 8.88 -8.12
N LEU A 33 -11.76 8.01 -7.25
CA LEU A 33 -11.82 8.14 -5.80
C LEU A 33 -10.80 9.16 -5.28
N LEU A 34 -9.68 9.29 -5.99
CA LEU A 34 -8.63 10.25 -5.71
C LEU A 34 -8.43 11.16 -6.90
N GLU A 35 -8.41 12.46 -6.64
CA GLU A 35 -8.03 13.48 -7.60
C GLU A 35 -6.86 14.27 -7.00
N THR A 36 -5.82 14.45 -7.80
CA THR A 36 -4.55 15.02 -7.36
C THR A 36 -3.95 15.86 -8.48
N ASP A 37 -3.68 17.12 -8.18
CA ASP A 37 -2.97 18.05 -9.07
C ASP A 37 -1.44 17.91 -8.93
N GLY A 38 -0.99 17.14 -7.93
CA GLY A 38 0.43 17.00 -7.60
C GLY A 38 1.21 16.14 -8.60
N ARG A 39 2.47 16.51 -8.81
CA ARG A 39 3.42 15.82 -9.72
C ARG A 39 3.72 14.37 -9.33
N THR A 40 3.54 14.02 -8.05
CA THR A 40 3.83 12.67 -7.49
C THR A 40 2.77 12.26 -6.45
N PRO A 41 1.58 11.81 -6.89
CA PRO A 41 0.53 11.36 -5.96
C PRO A 41 0.91 10.07 -5.24
N GLU A 42 1.68 9.20 -5.89
CA GLU A 42 2.12 7.92 -5.31
C GLU A 42 2.98 8.16 -4.04
N ALA A 43 3.94 9.09 -4.11
CA ALA A 43 4.77 9.43 -2.95
C ALA A 43 3.96 10.07 -1.81
N SER A 44 3.00 10.92 -2.16
CA SER A 44 2.09 11.56 -1.19
C SER A 44 1.23 10.52 -0.47
N MET A 45 0.69 9.56 -1.23
CA MET A 45 -0.10 8.44 -0.70
C MET A 45 0.72 7.61 0.29
N ASN A 46 1.95 7.24 -0.07
CA ASN A 46 2.85 6.49 0.79
C ASN A 46 3.21 7.24 2.09
N ALA A 47 3.50 8.54 1.99
CA ALA A 47 3.82 9.38 3.15
C ALA A 47 2.63 9.50 4.11
N GLN A 48 1.42 9.66 3.58
CA GLN A 48 0.19 9.71 4.38
C GLN A 48 -0.06 8.40 5.12
N ILE A 49 -0.04 7.26 4.43
CA ILE A 49 -0.25 5.94 5.05
C ILE A 49 0.85 5.65 6.09
N SER A 50 2.12 5.90 5.75
CA SER A 50 3.23 5.62 6.68
C SER A 50 3.18 6.50 7.92
N THR A 51 2.86 7.79 7.77
CA THR A 51 2.72 8.71 8.91
C THR A 51 1.57 8.28 9.80
N GLU A 52 0.46 7.90 9.20
CA GLU A 52 -0.69 7.39 9.94
C GLU A 52 -0.39 6.14 10.76
N ILE A 53 0.21 5.13 10.13
CA ILE A 53 0.61 3.90 10.82
C ILE A 53 1.52 4.22 12.00
N LYS A 54 2.33 5.27 11.89
CA LYS A 54 3.22 5.73 12.95
C LYS A 54 2.50 6.51 14.05
N LEU A 55 1.43 7.24 13.71
CA LEU A 55 0.63 8.04 14.64
C LEU A 55 -0.39 7.17 15.39
N GLU A 56 -1.16 6.36 14.68
CA GLU A 56 -2.24 5.55 15.25
C GLU A 56 -1.76 4.15 15.67
N GLY A 57 -0.63 3.68 15.12
CA GLY A 57 -0.02 2.40 15.50
C GLY A 57 -1.01 1.26 15.35
N ASN A 58 -1.36 0.64 16.48
CA ASN A 58 -2.27 -0.49 16.54
C ASN A 58 -3.76 -0.12 16.32
N ASN A 59 -4.10 1.17 16.39
CA ASN A 59 -5.44 1.69 16.07
C ASN A 59 -5.58 2.11 14.60
N SER A 60 -4.50 2.00 13.82
CA SER A 60 -4.51 2.40 12.43
C SER A 60 -5.46 1.54 11.61
N THR A 61 -6.20 2.19 10.70
CA THR A 61 -6.99 1.50 9.67
C THR A 61 -6.10 0.74 8.68
N PHE A 62 -4.82 1.11 8.58
CA PHE A 62 -3.83 0.49 7.71
C PHE A 62 -2.82 -0.33 8.51
N VAL A 63 -2.35 -1.41 7.91
CA VAL A 63 -1.22 -2.19 8.40
C VAL A 63 -0.17 -2.30 7.31
N LYS A 64 1.10 -2.11 7.68
CA LYS A 64 2.22 -2.31 6.76
C LYS A 64 2.57 -3.79 6.73
N ILE A 65 2.34 -4.43 5.59
CA ILE A 65 2.65 -5.85 5.38
C ILE A 65 4.07 -6.02 4.86
N ALA A 66 4.52 -5.13 3.96
CA ALA A 66 5.87 -5.19 3.39
C ALA A 66 6.46 -3.80 3.11
N THR A 67 7.66 -3.75 2.55
CA THR A 67 8.26 -2.52 2.04
C THR A 67 7.33 -1.93 0.99
N ALA A 68 6.75 -0.76 1.30
CA ALA A 68 5.85 -0.05 0.40
C ALA A 68 4.53 -0.77 0.04
N THR A 69 4.19 -1.86 0.74
CA THR A 69 2.92 -2.60 0.60
C THR A 69 2.09 -2.51 1.88
N PHE A 70 0.82 -2.16 1.72
CA PHE A 70 -0.11 -1.89 2.81
C PHE A 70 -1.41 -2.67 2.62
N SER A 71 -2.04 -3.04 3.73
CA SER A 71 -3.37 -3.66 3.77
C SER A 71 -4.30 -2.89 4.70
N LEU A 72 -5.59 -3.12 4.52
CA LEU A 72 -6.58 -2.76 5.52
C LEU A 72 -6.52 -3.68 6.72
N ASN A 73 -6.69 -3.10 7.90
CA ASN A 73 -6.96 -3.87 9.10
C ASN A 73 -8.43 -4.33 9.05
N PRO A 74 -8.73 -5.63 8.91
CA PRO A 74 -10.10 -6.14 8.87
C PRO A 74 -10.86 -5.96 10.20
N ASN A 75 -10.15 -5.63 11.29
CA ASN A 75 -10.72 -5.35 12.59
C ASN A 75 -10.36 -3.91 13.03
N PRO A 76 -11.10 -2.87 12.59
CA PRO A 76 -11.03 -1.56 13.26
C PRO A 76 -11.38 -1.77 14.75
N PRO A 77 -10.83 -0.97 15.68
CA PRO A 77 -10.88 -1.26 17.12
C PRO A 77 -12.32 -1.36 17.65
N SER A 78 -12.89 -2.56 17.53
CA SER A 78 -13.97 -3.08 18.35
C SER A 78 -13.25 -3.85 19.44
N ASP A 79 -12.96 -3.14 20.53
CA ASP A 79 -12.66 -3.63 21.88
C ASP A 79 -12.38 -5.14 22.01
N ASP A 80 -11.20 -5.62 21.59
CA ASP A 80 -10.53 -6.76 22.21
C ASP A 80 -9.05 -6.84 21.80
N LYS A 81 -8.23 -7.39 22.69
CA LYS A 81 -6.78 -7.17 22.84
C LYS A 81 -5.88 -7.69 21.70
N PRO A 82 -4.63 -7.20 21.63
CA PRO A 82 -3.75 -7.29 20.47
C PRO A 82 -3.07 -8.65 20.34
N SER A 83 -3.05 -9.19 19.12
CA SER A 83 -2.26 -10.38 18.78
C SER A 83 -1.44 -10.14 17.51
N ILE A 84 -0.29 -9.52 17.74
CA ILE A 84 1.05 -9.96 17.33
C ILE A 84 1.37 -10.29 15.83
N ASN A 85 2.42 -9.59 15.37
CA ASN A 85 3.42 -9.93 14.33
C ASN A 85 2.95 -10.32 12.91
N ALA A 86 3.08 -9.37 11.97
CA ALA A 86 3.26 -9.70 10.55
C ALA A 86 4.75 -9.53 10.19
N GLY A 87 5.46 -10.65 10.31
CA GLY A 87 6.85 -10.79 9.93
C GLY A 87 7.10 -10.48 8.46
N PHE A 88 8.26 -9.88 8.26
CA PHE A 88 8.98 -9.74 7.01
C PHE A 88 8.97 -11.05 6.21
N LYS A 89 8.30 -11.09 5.05
CA LYS A 89 8.61 -12.07 4.01
C LYS A 89 8.53 -11.42 2.64
N GLU A 90 9.68 -10.87 2.27
CA GLU A 90 10.05 -10.51 0.91
C GLU A 90 9.91 -11.77 0.03
N ASN A 91 8.90 -11.79 -0.82
CA ASN A 91 8.95 -12.57 -2.06
C ASN A 91 8.92 -11.56 -3.21
N SER A 92 10.11 -11.10 -3.60
CA SER A 92 10.31 -10.46 -4.89
C SER A 92 10.36 -11.55 -5.97
N GLU A 93 9.19 -11.91 -6.47
CA GLU A 93 9.06 -12.77 -7.64
C GLU A 93 9.51 -12.02 -8.89
N LYS A 94 10.75 -12.31 -9.27
CA LYS A 94 11.33 -12.41 -10.60
C LYS A 94 10.87 -11.40 -11.67
N VAL A 95 11.73 -10.42 -11.97
CA VAL A 95 11.89 -9.94 -13.35
C VAL A 95 13.12 -10.62 -13.96
N GLY A 96 12.88 -11.71 -14.68
CA GLY A 96 13.88 -12.33 -15.53
C GLY A 96 14.26 -11.35 -16.64
N SER A 97 15.42 -10.71 -16.52
CA SER A 97 16.05 -10.02 -17.65
C SER A 97 17.01 -10.99 -18.33
N GLY A 98 16.45 -11.80 -19.23
CA GLY A 98 17.23 -12.55 -20.19
C GLY A 98 17.79 -11.61 -21.25
N PHE A 99 19.03 -11.15 -21.07
CA PHE A 99 19.81 -10.55 -22.15
C PHE A 99 20.81 -11.59 -22.65
N ILE A 100 20.38 -12.36 -23.64
CA ILE A 100 21.28 -13.07 -24.55
C ILE A 100 21.87 -12.06 -25.53
N GLY A 101 23.10 -11.60 -25.26
CA GLY A 101 23.94 -10.89 -26.23
C GLY A 101 24.94 -11.88 -26.81
N LYS A 102 24.66 -12.37 -28.01
CA LYS A 102 25.51 -13.26 -28.81
C LYS A 102 26.48 -12.42 -29.66
N ALA A 103 27.65 -13.00 -29.97
CA ALA A 103 28.69 -12.57 -30.91
C ALA A 103 29.60 -11.43 -30.38
N GLY A 104 30.93 -11.54 -30.35
CA GLY A 104 31.83 -12.37 -31.16
C GLY A 104 32.49 -11.46 -32.17
N GLU A 105 33.74 -11.10 -31.91
CA GLU A 105 34.83 -10.72 -32.82
C GLU A 105 36.10 -10.42 -32.00
#